data_AF-A0A662UUA2-F1
#
_entry.id   AF-A0A662UUA2-F1
#
_cell.length_a   1.000
_cell.length_b   1.000
_cell.length_c   1.000
_cell.angle_alpha   90.00
_cell.angle_beta   90.00
_cell.angle_gamma   90.00
#
_symmetry.space_group_name_H-M   'P 1'
#
loop_
_entity.id
_entity.type
_entity.pdbx_description
1 polymer ?
#
loop_
_entity_poly.entity_id
_entity_poly.type
_entity_poly.pdbx_seq_one_letter_code
_entity_poly.pdbx_strand_id
1 'polypeptide(L)' 'EPDPKNRVKLREVPIKGEVPSAINIPPGCRFHPRCVALDSNPNLKPYCTKKEPPLIEIEPGHYVACWLYAKK' A
#
# COMPACT_ATOMS: atom_id res chain seq x y z
N GLU A 1 12.08 20.29 14.08
CA GLU A 1 12.54 20.40 12.67
C GLU A 1 13.01 19.05 12.16
N PRO A 2 12.88 18.74 10.86
CA PRO A 2 13.45 17.52 10.30
C PRO A 2 15.00 17.56 10.37
N ASP A 3 15.62 16.50 10.91
CA ASP A 3 17.10 16.39 10.99
C ASP A 3 17.71 16.19 9.59
N PRO A 4 18.61 17.09 9.12
CA PRO A 4 19.30 16.96 7.84
C PRO A 4 20.04 15.64 7.63
N LYS A 5 20.46 14.97 8.71
CA LYS A 5 21.16 13.67 8.65
C LYS A 5 20.27 12.54 8.13
N ASN A 6 18.95 12.69 8.17
CA ASN A 6 18.04 11.67 7.64
C ASN A 6 18.20 11.45 6.13
N ARG A 7 18.68 12.45 5.38
CA ARG A 7 18.84 12.36 3.91
C ARG A 7 19.91 11.36 3.46
N VAL A 8 20.91 11.10 4.32
CA VAL A 8 22.03 10.18 4.02
C VAL A 8 21.80 8.78 4.59
N LYS A 9 20.78 8.59 5.41
CA LYS A 9 20.46 7.29 6.02
C LYS A 9 19.60 6.48 5.06
N LEU A 10 20.23 5.57 4.31
CA LEU A 10 19.49 4.58 3.54
C LEU A 10 18.75 3.66 4.51
N ARG A 11 17.42 3.62 4.41
CA ARG A 11 16.58 2.71 5.20
C ARG A 11 16.20 1.55 4.29
N GLU A 12 16.32 0.34 4.79
CA GLU A 12 15.69 -0.81 4.14
C GLU A 12 14.19 -0.62 4.25
N VAL A 13 13.57 -0.20 3.15
CA VAL A 13 12.13 -0.09 3.06
C VAL A 13 11.65 -1.44 2.53
N PRO A 14 10.73 -2.14 3.20
CA PRO A 14 10.32 -3.49 2.81
C PRO A 14 9.52 -3.52 1.48
N ILE A 15 9.38 -2.40 0.78
CA ILE A 15 8.66 -2.32 -0.49
C ILE A 15 9.42 -3.09 -1.56
N LYS A 16 8.80 -4.15 -2.07
CA LYS A 16 9.36 -4.95 -3.16
C LYS A 16 9.07 -4.35 -4.53
N GLY A 17 9.87 -4.77 -5.50
CA GLY A 17 9.66 -4.49 -6.92
C GLY A 17 9.73 -3.01 -7.29
N GLU A 18 9.42 -2.73 -8.55
CA GLU A 18 9.51 -1.40 -9.16
C GLU A 18 8.16 -0.68 -9.16
N VAL A 19 8.19 0.65 -9.33
CA VAL A 19 6.99 1.46 -9.49
C VAL A 19 6.30 1.06 -10.80
N PRO A 20 5.00 0.70 -10.78
CA PRO A 20 4.28 0.36 -12.01
C PRO A 20 4.16 1.59 -12.93
N SER A 21 4.04 1.34 -14.24
CA SER A 21 3.83 2.39 -15.23
C SER A 21 2.57 3.20 -14.93
N ALA A 22 2.67 4.53 -15.00
CA ALA A 22 1.52 5.42 -14.84
C ALA A 22 0.51 5.32 -16.01
N ILE A 23 0.94 4.81 -17.17
CA ILE A 23 0.06 4.57 -18.33
C ILE A 23 -0.79 3.31 -18.10
N ASN A 24 -0.17 2.26 -17.53
CA ASN A 24 -0.80 0.97 -17.32
C ASN A 24 -0.98 0.71 -15.83
N ILE A 25 -1.94 1.41 -15.24
CA ILE A 25 -2.28 1.28 -13.82
C ILE A 25 -2.84 -0.13 -13.56
N PRO A 26 -2.29 -0.87 -12.59
CA PRO A 26 -2.78 -2.20 -12.26
C PRO A 26 -4.22 -2.13 -11.68
N PRO A 27 -5.08 -3.11 -12.00
CA PRO A 27 -6.47 -3.12 -11.53
C PRO A 27 -6.56 -3.33 -10.01
N GLY A 28 -7.60 -2.78 -9.40
CA GLY A 28 -7.82 -2.87 -7.96
C GLY A 28 -6.90 -1.94 -7.16
N CYS A 29 -6.31 -2.44 -6.08
CA CYS A 29 -5.38 -1.65 -5.27
C CYS A 29 -4.08 -1.40 -6.07
N ARG A 30 -3.85 -0.15 -6.50
CA ARG A 30 -2.68 0.26 -7.30
C ARG A 30 -1.32 -0.16 -6.72
N PHE A 31 -1.27 -0.34 -5.39
CA PHE A 31 -0.07 -0.74 -4.67
C PHE A 31 0.11 -2.27 -4.55
N HIS A 32 -0.89 -3.08 -4.92
CA HIS A 32 -0.86 -4.53 -4.79
C HIS A 32 0.38 -5.21 -5.42
N PRO A 33 1.00 -4.74 -6.53
CA PRO A 33 2.19 -5.37 -7.08
C PRO A 33 3.42 -5.26 -6.16
N ARG A 34 3.44 -4.25 -5.29
CA ARG A 34 4.56 -3.92 -4.39
C ARG A 34 4.24 -4.13 -2.91
N CYS A 35 3.03 -4.62 -2.61
CA CYS A 35 2.50 -4.69 -1.25
C CYS A 35 2.99 -5.94 -0.51
N VAL A 36 3.77 -5.76 0.55
CA VAL A 36 4.24 -6.84 1.42
C VAL A 36 3.10 -7.50 2.21
N ALA A 37 2.12 -6.70 2.65
CA ALA A 37 0.97 -7.23 3.38
C ALA A 37 0.13 -8.20 2.54
N LEU A 38 0.14 -8.06 1.21
CA LEU A 38 -0.50 -9.02 0.31
C LEU A 38 0.28 -10.35 0.23
N ASP A 39 1.61 -10.30 0.31
CA ASP A 39 2.45 -11.50 0.31
C ASP A 39 2.28 -12.29 1.60
N SER A 40 2.23 -11.58 2.75
CA SER A 40 2.01 -12.21 4.05
C SER A 40 0.57 -12.66 4.28
N ASN A 41 -0.41 -12.08 3.57
CA ASN A 41 -1.85 -12.41 3.72
C ASN A 41 -2.49 -12.73 2.35
N PRO A 42 -2.32 -13.97 1.82
CA PRO A 42 -2.82 -14.36 0.49
C PRO A 42 -4.34 -14.23 0.31
N ASN A 43 -5.08 -14.30 1.40
CA ASN A 43 -6.52 -14.08 1.51
C ASN A 43 -6.97 -12.67 1.07
N LEU A 44 -6.07 -11.68 1.01
CA LEU A 44 -6.35 -10.35 0.47
C LEU A 44 -6.35 -10.30 -1.06
N LYS A 45 -5.69 -11.26 -1.73
CA LYS A 45 -5.51 -11.30 -3.19
C LYS A 45 -6.79 -11.09 -4.02
N PRO A 46 -7.91 -11.79 -3.75
CA PRO A 46 -9.13 -11.60 -4.54
C PRO A 46 -9.72 -10.19 -4.45
N TYR A 47 -9.44 -9.46 -3.38
CA TYR A 47 -9.89 -8.08 -3.20
C TYR A 47 -8.88 -7.09 -3.80
N CYS A 48 -7.60 -7.23 -3.43
CA CYS A 48 -6.53 -6.32 -3.84
C CYS A 48 -6.30 -6.26 -5.35
N THR A 49 -6.50 -7.34 -6.11
CA THR A 49 -6.25 -7.35 -7.56
C THR A 49 -7.49 -7.05 -8.41
N LYS A 50 -8.67 -6.97 -7.79
CA LYS A 50 -9.95 -6.83 -8.51
C LYS A 50 -10.71 -5.56 -8.19
N LYS A 51 -10.58 -5.03 -6.97
CA LYS A 51 -11.36 -3.87 -6.49
C LYS A 51 -10.48 -2.84 -5.81
N GLU A 52 -10.78 -1.57 -6.07
CA GLU A 52 -10.16 -0.47 -5.32
C GLU A 52 -10.65 -0.50 -3.86
N PRO A 53 -9.75 -0.38 -2.88
CA PRO A 53 -10.13 -0.35 -1.48
C PRO A 53 -10.88 0.95 -1.17
N PRO A 54 -11.95 0.91 -0.36
CA PRO A 54 -12.65 2.11 0.07
C PRO A 54 -11.76 2.95 0.99
N LEU A 55 -11.94 4.27 0.94
CA LEU A 55 -11.33 5.17 1.92
C LEU A 55 -12.13 5.09 3.23
N ILE A 56 -11.49 4.63 4.30
CA ILE A 56 -12.10 4.47 5.62
C ILE A 56 -11.32 5.24 6.67
N GLU A 57 -12.01 5.73 7.69
CA GLU A 57 -11.39 6.36 8.86
C GLU A 57 -11.05 5.27 9.89
N ILE A 58 -9.77 5.18 10.27
CA ILE A 58 -9.30 4.19 11.27
C ILE A 58 -9.08 4.81 12.66
N GLU A 59 -8.78 6.11 12.69
CA GLU A 59 -8.66 6.95 13.88
C GLU A 59 -9.14 8.37 13.51
N PRO A 60 -9.53 9.23 14.47
CA PRO A 60 -10.02 10.57 14.17
C PRO A 60 -9.07 11.37 13.27
N GLY A 61 -9.51 11.70 12.06
CA GLY A 61 -8.72 12.40 11.04
C GLY A 61 -7.69 11.54 10.29
N HIS A 62 -7.62 10.23 10.54
CA HIS A 62 -6.68 9.30 9.92
C HIS A 62 -7.43 8.33 8.99
N TYR A 63 -7.25 8.52 7.68
CA TYR A 63 -7.91 7.74 6.65
C TYR A 63 -6.96 6.77 5.94
N VAL A 64 -7.48 5.59 5.59
CA VAL A 64 -6.74 4.54 4.90
C VAL A 64 -7.60 3.94 3.79
N ALA A 65 -6.99 3.71 2.62
CA ALA A 65 -7.58 2.96 1.53
C ALA A 65 -6.85 1.61 1.37
N CYS A 66 -7.16 0.64 2.23
CA CYS A 66 -6.51 -0.68 2.22
C CYS A 66 -7.46 -1.79 2.68
N TRP A 67 -7.47 -2.91 1.93
CA TRP A 67 -8.27 -4.10 2.23
C TRP A 67 -7.88 -4.81 3.54
N LEU A 68 -6.70 -4.53 4.09
CA LEU A 68 -6.30 -5.04 5.40
C LEU A 68 -7.16 -4.44 6.54
N TYR A 69 -7.61 -3.20 6.37
CA TYR A 69 -8.38 -2.46 7.38
C TYR A 69 -9.85 -2.30 7.02
N ALA A 70 -10.20 -2.41 5.73
CA ALA A 70 -11.59 -2.44 5.30
C ALA A 70 -12.27 -3.69 5.90
N LYS A 71 -13.19 -3.45 6.86
CA LYS A 71 -14.04 -4.50 7.40
C LYS A 71 -14.86 -5.08 6.25
N LYS A 72 -14.87 -6.42 6.15
CA LYS A 72 -15.71 -7.17 5.21
C LYS A 72 -17.19 -6.81 5.39
#